data_AF-A4HFJ6-F1
#
_entry.id   AF-A4HFJ6-F1
#
_cell.length_a   1.000
_cell.length_b   1.000
_cell.length_c   1.000
_cell.angle_alpha   90.00
_cell.angle_beta   90.00
_cell.angle_gamma   90.00
#
_symmetry.space_group_name_H-M   'P 1'
#
loop_
_entity.id
_entity.type
_entity.pdbx_description
1 polymer ?
#
loop_
_entity_poly.entity_id
_entity_poly.type
_entity_poly.pdbx_seq_one_letter_code
_entity_poly.pdbx_strand_id
1 'polypeptide(L)'
;MTNHLFGMHVGDTLLFRSVAFKIQYRPNRWKHVGMIGGGTGFTPFLQLIRHALMERSDSTEVDETKLSFLFCNRTERHILLGGVFDDLARRYPDRFRMFYTIDLAVDKEKWLERENHFLGYVTTDMICRSMPAPEEKKKIVMLCGPDPLLSHVAGTPISTMSSMSGSLNIQPMATDINNLVSLGGLLKELGYDNTDVYRF
;
A
#
# COMPACT_ATOMS: atom_id res chain seq x y z
N MET A 1 10.27 9.12 -18.16
CA MET A 1 9.14 9.96 -17.70
C MET A 1 9.55 10.95 -16.61
N THR A 2 10.19 10.52 -15.51
CA THR A 2 10.63 11.43 -14.43
C THR A 2 11.48 12.59 -14.93
N ASN A 3 12.57 12.33 -15.66
CA ASN A 3 13.41 13.41 -16.22
C ASN A 3 12.67 14.32 -17.21
N HIS A 4 11.63 13.80 -17.88
CA HIS A 4 10.79 14.61 -18.76
C HIS A 4 9.97 15.61 -17.93
N LEU A 5 9.28 15.14 -16.88
CA LEU A 5 8.52 16.01 -15.96
C LEU A 5 9.41 17.06 -15.27
N PHE A 6 10.61 16.68 -14.82
CA PHE A 6 11.55 17.63 -14.19
C PHE A 6 12.07 18.70 -15.16
N GLY A 7 11.98 18.47 -16.47
CA GLY A 7 12.35 19.45 -17.49
C GLY A 7 11.18 20.31 -18.01
N MET A 8 9.96 20.09 -17.53
CA MET A 8 8.79 20.87 -17.91
C MET A 8 8.71 22.17 -17.11
N HIS A 9 8.13 23.20 -17.72
CA HIS A 9 7.90 24.50 -17.11
C HIS A 9 6.41 24.73 -16.82
N VAL A 10 6.11 25.64 -15.90
CA VAL A 10 4.73 26.04 -15.63
C VAL A 10 4.13 26.63 -16.90
N GLY A 11 3.05 26.03 -17.39
CA GLY A 11 2.39 26.39 -18.66
C GLY A 11 2.53 25.34 -19.75
N ASP A 12 3.47 24.39 -19.61
CA ASP A 12 3.62 23.28 -20.55
C ASP A 12 2.44 22.31 -20.48
N THR A 13 2.09 21.70 -21.62
CA THR A 13 0.99 20.73 -21.72
C THR A 13 1.51 19.30 -21.56
N LEU A 14 0.74 18.47 -20.84
CA LEU A 14 1.02 17.05 -20.67
C LEU A 14 -0.23 16.24 -20.96
N LEU A 15 -0.09 15.20 -21.78
CA LEU A 15 -1.19 14.29 -22.09
C LEU A 15 -1.31 13.22 -21.02
N PHE A 16 -2.51 13.07 -20.47
CA PHE A 16 -2.85 11.99 -19.54
C PHE A 16 -3.81 11.01 -20.20
N ARG A 17 -3.51 9.72 -20.09
CA ARG A 17 -4.45 8.65 -20.42
C ARG A 17 -5.18 8.20 -19.16
N SER A 18 -6.51 8.16 -19.20
CA SER A 18 -7.32 7.60 -18.12
C SER A 18 -7.14 6.08 -18.04
N VAL A 19 -7.03 5.55 -16.82
CA VAL A 19 -6.97 4.11 -16.53
C VAL A 19 -8.27 3.70 -15.87
N ALA A 20 -9.12 2.96 -16.60
CA ALA A 20 -10.49 2.65 -16.16
C ALA A 20 -10.59 1.44 -15.20
N PHE A 21 -9.59 0.55 -15.19
CA PHE A 21 -9.71 -0.77 -14.54
C PHE A 21 -8.85 -0.87 -13.27
N LYS A 22 -9.15 -0.03 -12.28
CA LYS A 22 -8.56 -0.11 -10.93
C LYS A 22 -9.57 -0.67 -9.93
N ILE A 23 -9.08 -1.09 -8.77
CA ILE A 23 -9.94 -1.45 -7.65
C ILE A 23 -10.85 -0.27 -7.28
N GLN A 24 -12.16 -0.52 -7.19
CA GLN A 24 -13.13 0.48 -6.77
C GLN A 24 -13.45 0.32 -5.29
N TYR A 25 -13.01 1.27 -4.48
CA TYR A 25 -13.40 1.29 -3.08
C TYR A 25 -14.89 1.64 -2.94
N ARG A 26 -15.55 0.99 -1.97
CA ARG A 26 -16.90 1.33 -1.52
C ARG A 26 -16.91 1.24 0.01
N PRO A 27 -17.65 2.11 0.71
CA PRO A 27 -17.78 2.03 2.16
C PRO A 27 -18.14 0.62 2.62
N ASN A 28 -17.51 0.15 3.70
CA ASN A 28 -17.79 -1.16 4.32
C ASN A 28 -17.60 -2.39 3.41
N ARG A 29 -16.98 -2.24 2.23
CA ARG A 29 -16.64 -3.37 1.34
C ARG A 29 -15.76 -4.39 2.07
N TRP A 30 -14.79 -3.88 2.83
CA TRP A 30 -13.97 -4.66 3.75
C TRP A 30 -14.13 -4.12 5.16
N LYS A 31 -14.06 -5.01 6.15
CA LYS A 31 -13.96 -4.66 7.56
C LYS A 31 -12.57 -4.14 7.90
N HIS A 32 -11.54 -4.71 7.29
CA HIS A 32 -10.15 -4.35 7.55
C HIS A 32 -9.33 -4.40 6.26
N VAL A 33 -8.72 -3.27 5.91
CA VAL A 33 -7.77 -3.15 4.80
C VAL A 33 -6.36 -3.01 5.35
N GLY A 34 -5.50 -3.97 5.05
CA GLY A 34 -4.06 -3.87 5.24
C GLY A 34 -3.40 -3.27 4.00
N MET A 35 -2.38 -2.45 4.17
CA MET A 35 -1.61 -1.83 3.09
C MET A 35 -0.12 -2.01 3.38
N ILE A 36 0.65 -2.51 2.42
CA ILE A 36 2.11 -2.57 2.50
C ILE A 36 2.68 -1.78 1.33
N GLY A 37 3.38 -0.69 1.65
CA GLY A 37 3.86 0.29 0.69
C GLY A 37 5.36 0.48 0.75
N GLY A 38 6.02 0.54 -0.41
CA GLY A 38 7.44 0.89 -0.51
C GLY A 38 7.67 2.20 -1.26
N GLY A 39 8.41 3.15 -0.67
CA GLY A 39 8.78 4.41 -1.34
C GLY A 39 7.57 5.18 -1.88
N THR A 40 7.47 5.40 -3.20
CA THR A 40 6.33 6.10 -3.82
C THR A 40 5.04 5.26 -3.89
N GLY A 41 5.09 3.98 -3.50
CA GLY A 41 3.93 3.09 -3.42
C GLY A 41 2.87 3.49 -2.39
N PHE A 42 3.08 4.57 -1.61
CA PHE A 42 2.05 5.14 -0.75
C PHE A 42 0.91 5.81 -1.54
N THR A 43 1.15 6.22 -2.79
CA THR A 43 0.22 7.07 -3.57
C THR A 43 -1.18 6.49 -3.78
N PRO A 44 -1.39 5.18 -4.10
CA PRO A 44 -2.73 4.60 -4.11
C PRO A 44 -3.34 4.54 -2.70
N PHE A 45 -2.53 4.31 -1.67
CA PHE A 45 -3.01 4.19 -0.28
C PHE A 45 -3.46 5.53 0.29
N LEU A 46 -2.79 6.63 -0.04
CA LEU A 46 -3.23 7.95 0.40
C LEU A 46 -4.62 8.30 -0.15
N GLN A 47 -4.92 7.92 -1.40
CA GLN A 47 -6.25 8.11 -1.99
C GLN A 47 -7.29 7.29 -1.23
N LEU A 48 -6.99 6.01 -0.97
CA LEU A 48 -7.87 5.12 -0.22
C LEU A 48 -8.13 5.60 1.21
N ILE A 49 -7.08 5.97 1.94
CA ILE A 49 -7.16 6.44 3.33
C ILE A 49 -8.00 7.70 3.42
N ARG A 50 -7.78 8.68 2.53
CA ARG A 50 -8.57 9.91 2.49
C ARG A 50 -10.04 9.61 2.21
N HIS A 51 -10.32 8.79 1.21
CA HIS A 51 -11.68 8.45 0.85
C HIS A 51 -12.42 7.72 2.01
N ALA A 52 -11.79 6.73 2.62
CA ALA A 52 -12.39 5.94 3.70
C ALA A 52 -12.56 6.69 5.04
N LEU A 53 -11.72 7.68 5.34
CA LEU A 53 -11.72 8.39 6.64
C LEU A 53 -12.33 9.79 6.58
N MET A 54 -12.17 10.51 5.47
CA MET A 54 -12.47 11.94 5.38
C MET A 54 -13.63 12.25 4.45
N GLU A 55 -13.83 11.47 3.39
CA GLU A 55 -14.89 11.74 2.43
C GLU A 55 -16.23 11.22 2.96
N ARG A 56 -17.25 12.08 2.87
CA ARG A 56 -18.63 11.63 3.08
C ARG A 56 -19.04 10.92 1.81
N SER A 57 -19.32 9.63 1.91
CA SER A 57 -19.92 8.90 0.79
C SER A 57 -21.31 9.46 0.50
N ASP A 58 -21.71 9.45 -0.77
CA ASP A 58 -23.10 9.67 -1.17
C ASP A 58 -24.03 8.53 -0.69
N SER A 59 -23.46 7.45 -0.13
CA SER A 59 -24.22 6.39 0.54
C SER A 59 -24.79 6.87 1.87
N THR A 60 -25.94 6.32 2.25
CA THR A 60 -26.56 6.53 3.56
C THR A 60 -25.81 5.83 4.71
N GLU A 61 -24.76 5.06 4.39
CA GLU A 61 -24.03 4.23 5.35
C GLU A 61 -22.73 4.90 5.77
N VAL A 62 -22.53 4.99 7.08
CA VAL A 62 -21.26 5.44 7.65
C VAL A 62 -20.20 4.37 7.37
N ASP A 63 -19.05 4.79 6.85
CA ASP A 63 -17.93 3.88 6.64
C ASP A 63 -17.24 3.55 7.97
N GLU A 64 -17.12 2.26 8.27
CA GLU A 64 -16.48 1.73 9.48
C GLU A 64 -15.21 0.92 9.15
N THR A 65 -14.77 0.91 7.89
CA THR A 65 -13.57 0.16 7.49
C THR A 65 -12.36 0.56 8.33
N LYS A 66 -11.68 -0.43 8.92
CA LYS A 66 -10.38 -0.26 9.58
C LYS A 66 -9.26 -0.34 8.56
N LEU A 67 -8.21 0.43 8.78
CA LEU A 67 -7.09 0.60 7.88
C LEU A 67 -5.79 0.41 8.67
N SER A 68 -4.88 -0.39 8.13
CA SER A 68 -3.52 -0.50 8.68
C SER A 68 -2.51 -0.34 7.55
N PHE A 69 -1.49 0.49 7.76
CA PHE A 69 -0.50 0.80 6.73
C PHE A 69 0.92 0.56 7.23
N LEU A 70 1.64 -0.40 6.63
CA LEU A 70 3.07 -0.62 6.80
C LEU A 70 3.85 0.09 5.69
N PHE A 71 4.53 1.17 6.04
CA PHE A 71 5.29 1.99 5.11
C PHE A 71 6.79 1.74 5.20
N CYS A 72 7.32 1.12 4.15
CA CYS A 72 8.68 0.64 4.02
C CYS A 72 9.53 1.67 3.26
N ASN A 73 10.62 2.13 3.87
CA ASN A 73 11.51 3.12 3.28
C ASN A 73 12.99 2.78 3.54
N ARG A 74 13.91 3.39 2.79
CA ARG A 74 15.34 3.12 3.01
C ARG A 74 15.86 3.72 4.31
N THR A 75 15.41 4.94 4.64
CA THR A 75 15.78 5.69 5.85
C THR A 75 14.63 6.63 6.22
N GLU A 76 14.70 7.29 7.37
CA GLU A 76 13.69 8.21 7.90
C GLU A 76 13.39 9.36 6.93
N ARG A 77 14.42 9.93 6.28
CA ARG A 77 14.26 11.04 5.33
C ARG A 77 13.49 10.68 4.06
N HIS A 78 13.34 9.39 3.75
CA HIS A 78 12.58 8.94 2.59
C HIS A 78 11.10 8.70 2.90
N ILE A 79 10.68 8.87 4.16
CA ILE A 79 9.29 8.75 4.57
C ILE A 79 8.52 9.99 4.08
N LEU A 80 8.03 9.91 2.85
CA LEU A 80 7.23 10.97 2.25
C LEU A 80 5.89 11.10 2.94
N LEU A 81 5.48 12.34 3.23
CA LEU A 81 4.21 12.65 3.89
C LEU A 81 4.00 11.97 5.26
N GLY A 82 5.09 11.58 5.96
CA GLY A 82 5.01 10.92 7.27
C GLY A 82 4.11 11.68 8.25
N GLY A 83 4.29 13.01 8.37
CA GLY A 83 3.47 13.85 9.25
C GLY A 83 1.98 13.88 8.89
N VAL A 84 1.60 13.67 7.62
CA VAL A 84 0.18 13.57 7.22
C VAL A 84 -0.41 12.25 7.70
N PHE A 85 0.34 11.14 7.57
CA PHE A 85 -0.10 9.83 8.05
C PHE A 85 -0.17 9.77 9.58
N ASP A 86 0.83 10.31 10.27
CA ASP A 86 0.84 10.40 11.74
C ASP A 86 -0.36 11.22 12.25
N ASP A 87 -0.70 12.30 11.55
CA ASP A 87 -1.85 13.13 11.90
C ASP A 87 -3.19 12.43 11.64
N LEU A 88 -3.31 11.71 10.51
CA LEU A 88 -4.46 10.85 10.25
C LEU A 88 -4.63 9.77 11.33
N ALA A 89 -3.54 9.10 11.74
CA ALA A 89 -3.57 8.06 12.76
C ALA A 89 -4.00 8.63 14.13
N ARG A 90 -3.56 9.86 14.47
CA ARG A 90 -4.02 10.56 15.68
C ARG A 90 -5.50 10.96 15.62
N ARG A 91 -6.01 11.38 14.46
CA ARG A 91 -7.42 11.80 14.30
C ARG A 91 -8.40 10.63 14.28
N TYR A 92 -7.96 9.47 13.77
CA TYR A 92 -8.81 8.29 13.60
C TYR A 92 -8.21 7.03 14.25
N PRO A 93 -7.89 7.05 15.55
CA PRO A 93 -7.12 5.97 16.20
C PRO A 93 -7.83 4.61 16.19
N ASP A 94 -9.16 4.59 16.16
CA ASP A 94 -9.96 3.35 16.11
C ASP A 94 -10.05 2.74 14.71
N ARG A 95 -9.77 3.55 13.67
CA ARG A 95 -9.95 3.19 12.26
C ARG A 95 -8.67 3.19 11.45
N PHE A 96 -7.60 3.86 11.88
CA PHE A 96 -6.35 3.92 11.12
C PHE A 96 -5.12 3.72 12.01
N ARG A 97 -4.33 2.70 11.68
CA ARG A 97 -3.05 2.40 12.32
C ARG A 97 -1.91 2.54 11.34
N MET A 98 -0.86 3.21 11.78
CA MET A 98 0.32 3.50 10.98
C MET A 98 1.53 2.74 11.53
N PHE A 99 2.25 2.08 10.64
CA PHE A 99 3.47 1.33 10.93
C PHE A 99 4.57 1.75 9.96
N TYR A 100 5.81 1.77 10.44
CA TYR A 100 6.97 2.14 9.64
C TYR A 100 8.03 1.07 9.74
N THR A 101 8.71 0.81 8.62
CA THR A 101 9.99 0.10 8.65
C THR A 101 11.01 0.82 7.80
N ILE A 102 12.26 0.87 8.27
CA ILE A 102 13.38 1.42 7.51
C ILE A 102 14.57 0.47 7.44
N ASP A 103 15.26 0.44 6.31
CA ASP A 103 16.44 -0.41 6.14
C ASP A 103 17.61 0.08 7.01
N LEU A 104 17.82 1.41 7.03
CA LEU A 104 18.96 2.06 7.67
C LEU A 104 18.46 3.25 8.50
N ALA A 105 18.61 3.13 9.82
CA ALA A 105 18.37 4.21 10.76
C ALA A 105 19.65 4.99 11.05
N VAL A 106 19.53 6.31 11.23
CA VAL A 106 20.65 7.13 11.72
C VAL A 106 20.93 6.80 13.19
N ASP A 107 19.87 6.66 13.98
CA ASP A 107 19.91 6.27 15.39
C ASP A 107 18.89 5.14 15.58
N LYS A 108 19.39 3.91 15.71
CA LYS A 108 18.56 2.70 15.79
C LYS A 108 17.75 2.65 17.08
N GLU A 109 18.32 3.08 18.20
CA GLU A 109 17.66 3.02 19.50
C GLU A 109 16.49 4.00 19.50
N LYS A 110 16.75 5.26 19.13
CA LYS A 110 15.71 6.28 19.02
C LYS A 110 14.62 5.93 18.00
N TRP A 111 14.97 5.27 16.90
CA TRP A 111 13.99 4.80 15.92
C TRP A 111 13.06 3.74 16.50
N LEU A 112 13.62 2.75 17.21
CA LEU A 112 12.89 1.61 17.77
C LEU A 112 12.16 1.92 19.09
N GLU A 113 12.49 3.03 19.76
CA GLU A 113 11.71 3.55 20.90
C GLU A 113 10.29 3.97 20.51
N ARG A 114 10.07 4.30 19.24
CA ARG A 114 8.75 4.71 18.73
C ARG A 114 7.85 3.50 18.54
N GLU A 115 6.61 3.60 18.99
CA GLU A 115 5.61 2.55 18.75
C GLU A 115 5.41 2.33 17.25
N ASN A 116 5.17 1.08 16.85
CA ASN A 116 4.88 0.71 15.45
C ASN A 116 6.03 1.03 14.48
N HIS A 117 7.26 1.16 14.99
CA HIS A 117 8.46 1.31 14.19
C HIS A 117 9.28 0.01 14.21
N PHE A 118 9.71 -0.40 13.02
CA PHE A 118 10.50 -1.59 12.79
C PHE A 118 11.79 -1.25 12.03
N LEU A 119 12.77 -2.14 12.09
CA LEU A 119 14.04 -1.98 11.39
C LEU A 119 14.27 -3.16 10.44
N GLY A 120 14.66 -2.86 9.20
CA GLY A 120 14.97 -3.81 8.16
C GLY A 120 13.84 -4.05 7.15
N TYR A 121 14.04 -5.06 6.31
CA TYR A 121 13.04 -5.50 5.34
C TYR A 121 11.81 -6.12 6.03
N VAL A 122 10.70 -6.16 5.30
CA VAL A 122 9.44 -6.75 5.80
C VAL A 122 9.65 -8.19 6.25
N THR A 123 9.16 -8.52 7.44
CA THR A 123 9.18 -9.88 8.01
C THR A 123 7.76 -10.37 8.30
N THR A 124 7.63 -11.66 8.57
CA THR A 124 6.36 -12.27 9.01
C THR A 124 5.84 -11.64 10.30
N ASP A 125 6.71 -11.36 11.27
CA ASP A 125 6.33 -10.67 12.52
C ASP A 125 5.73 -9.28 12.24
N MET A 126 6.37 -8.49 11.38
CA MET A 126 5.85 -7.17 11.00
C MET A 126 4.47 -7.29 10.35
N ILE A 127 4.25 -8.28 9.48
CA ILE A 127 2.96 -8.52 8.84
C ILE A 127 1.92 -8.92 9.89
N CYS A 128 2.21 -9.88 10.78
CA CYS A 128 1.30 -10.29 11.85
C CYS A 128 0.90 -9.14 12.78
N ARG A 129 1.82 -8.21 13.04
CA ARG A 129 1.57 -7.05 13.91
C ARG A 129 0.81 -5.92 13.22
N SER A 130 0.87 -5.83 11.89
CA SER A 130 0.37 -4.66 11.15
C SER A 130 -0.79 -4.95 10.19
N MET A 131 -1.02 -6.20 9.78
CA MET A 131 -2.03 -6.56 8.77
C MET A 131 -3.22 -7.30 9.39
N PRO A 132 -4.41 -7.30 8.73
CA PRO A 132 -5.53 -8.16 9.13
C PRO A 132 -5.13 -9.62 9.12
N ALA A 133 -5.41 -10.37 10.18
CA ALA A 133 -5.03 -11.78 10.24
C ALA A 133 -5.68 -12.60 9.10
N PRO A 134 -5.03 -13.67 8.60
CA PRO A 134 -5.56 -14.55 7.55
C PRO A 134 -6.98 -15.08 7.84
N GLU A 135 -7.32 -15.25 9.11
CA GLU A 135 -8.62 -15.76 9.57
C GLU A 135 -9.69 -14.68 9.67
N GLU A 136 -9.31 -13.38 9.58
CA GLU A 136 -10.28 -12.29 9.60
C GLU A 136 -11.22 -12.36 8.39
N LYS A 137 -12.49 -12.02 8.62
CA LYS A 137 -13.52 -12.02 7.56
C LYS A 137 -13.60 -10.65 6.90
N LYS A 138 -13.89 -10.64 5.59
CA LYS A 138 -14.03 -9.43 4.76
C LYS A 138 -12.79 -8.52 4.89
N LYS A 139 -11.63 -9.03 4.51
CA LYS A 139 -10.35 -8.33 4.56
C LYS A 139 -9.71 -8.22 3.19
N ILE A 140 -8.72 -7.34 3.07
CA ILE A 140 -7.82 -7.32 1.92
C ILE A 140 -6.46 -6.73 2.34
N VAL A 141 -5.38 -7.27 1.78
CA VAL A 141 -4.02 -6.74 1.89
C VAL A 141 -3.62 -6.18 0.53
N MET A 142 -3.38 -4.88 0.48
CA MET A 142 -3.00 -4.19 -0.73
C MET A 142 -1.50 -3.91 -0.77
N LEU A 143 -0.87 -4.15 -1.92
CA LEU A 143 0.58 -4.06 -2.10
C LEU A 143 0.92 -3.07 -3.21
N CYS A 144 1.84 -2.16 -2.92
CA CYS A 144 2.40 -1.26 -3.93
C CYS A 144 3.82 -0.84 -3.56
N GLY A 145 4.77 -1.02 -4.48
CA GLY A 145 6.15 -0.64 -4.22
C GLY A 145 7.12 -1.25 -5.23
N PRO A 146 8.42 -1.18 -4.95
CA PRO A 146 9.46 -1.72 -5.83
C PRO A 146 9.32 -3.23 -6.03
N ASP A 147 9.81 -3.72 -7.16
CA ASP A 147 9.71 -5.13 -7.51
C ASP A 147 10.28 -6.09 -6.43
N PRO A 148 11.43 -5.80 -5.79
CA PRO A 148 11.93 -6.63 -4.70
C PRO A 148 10.95 -6.77 -3.53
N LEU A 149 10.20 -5.70 -3.20
CA LEU A 149 9.21 -5.74 -2.12
C LEU A 149 8.05 -6.66 -2.48
N LEU A 150 7.48 -6.52 -3.68
CA LEU A 150 6.32 -7.32 -4.09
C LEU A 150 6.69 -8.79 -4.32
N SER A 151 7.90 -9.06 -4.81
CA SER A 151 8.44 -10.41 -4.92
C SER A 151 8.65 -11.06 -3.55
N HIS A 152 9.25 -10.33 -2.60
CA HIS A 152 9.48 -10.83 -1.24
C HIS A 152 8.17 -11.10 -0.47
N VAL A 153 7.21 -10.17 -0.55
CA VAL A 153 5.97 -10.23 0.25
C VAL A 153 4.91 -11.15 -0.37
N ALA A 154 4.77 -11.15 -1.69
CA ALA A 154 3.70 -11.87 -2.40
C ALA A 154 4.18 -12.89 -3.43
N GLY A 155 5.49 -13.12 -3.57
CA GLY A 155 6.04 -14.11 -4.50
C GLY A 155 5.82 -13.76 -5.97
N THR A 156 5.66 -12.48 -6.31
CA THR A 156 5.41 -12.06 -7.70
C THR A 156 6.62 -12.39 -8.59
N PRO A 157 6.48 -13.19 -9.67
CA PRO A 157 7.59 -13.48 -10.57
C PRO A 157 8.11 -12.21 -11.24
N ILE A 158 9.43 -11.97 -11.18
CA ILE A 158 10.09 -10.78 -11.73
C ILE A 158 9.76 -10.58 -13.23
N SER A 159 9.55 -11.67 -13.97
CA SER A 159 9.15 -11.64 -15.39
C SER A 159 7.81 -10.93 -15.64
N THR A 160 6.89 -10.97 -14.68
CA THR A 160 5.58 -10.27 -14.73
C THR A 160 5.68 -8.82 -14.25
N MET A 161 6.86 -8.37 -13.80
CA MET A 161 7.09 -7.05 -13.20
C MET A 161 7.71 -6.08 -14.21
N SER A 162 8.61 -6.58 -15.06
CA SER A 162 9.20 -5.83 -16.20
C SER A 162 8.15 -5.32 -17.20
N SER A 163 6.99 -5.96 -17.28
CA SER A 163 5.89 -5.60 -18.16
C SER A 163 5.00 -4.45 -17.66
N MET A 164 5.15 -4.01 -16.39
CA MET A 164 4.42 -2.86 -15.81
C MET A 164 5.12 -1.49 -16.06
N SER A 165 6.40 -1.52 -16.44
CA SER A 165 7.20 -0.34 -16.82
C SER A 165 7.51 -0.28 -18.33
N GLY A 166 7.37 -1.40 -19.03
CA GLY A 166 7.36 -1.47 -20.48
C GLY A 166 5.98 -1.14 -21.05
N SER A 167 5.91 -0.65 -22.28
CA SER A 167 4.69 -0.32 -23.04
C SER A 167 3.72 -1.50 -23.30
N LEU A 168 3.89 -2.62 -22.62
CA LEU A 168 3.10 -3.85 -22.68
C LEU A 168 2.33 -4.10 -21.38
N ASN A 169 1.91 -3.03 -20.68
CA ASN A 169 1.09 -3.13 -19.48
C ASN A 169 -0.19 -3.93 -19.79
N ILE A 170 -0.26 -5.18 -19.35
CA ILE A 170 -1.51 -5.94 -19.27
C ILE A 170 -2.32 -5.27 -18.16
N GLN A 171 -3.12 -4.27 -18.54
CA GLN A 171 -4.08 -3.68 -17.63
C GLN A 171 -5.13 -4.75 -17.29
N PRO A 172 -5.59 -4.82 -16.04
CA PRO A 172 -6.74 -5.66 -15.70
C PRO A 172 -7.88 -5.39 -16.69
N MET A 173 -8.49 -6.44 -17.24
CA MET A 173 -9.60 -6.27 -18.18
C MET A 173 -10.94 -5.95 -17.48
N ALA A 174 -10.95 -5.95 -16.15
CA ALA A 174 -12.08 -5.52 -15.33
C ALA A 174 -11.58 -4.91 -14.00
N THR A 175 -12.44 -4.10 -13.38
CA THR A 175 -12.22 -3.55 -12.04
C THR A 175 -12.14 -4.68 -11.01
N ASP A 176 -11.35 -4.48 -9.95
CA ASP A 176 -11.23 -5.40 -8.80
C ASP A 176 -10.58 -6.77 -9.05
N ILE A 177 -10.00 -7.01 -10.23
CA ILE A 177 -9.22 -8.23 -10.48
C ILE A 177 -7.82 -8.06 -9.89
N ASN A 178 -7.43 -8.93 -8.96
CA ASN A 178 -6.04 -9.07 -8.55
C ASN A 178 -5.21 -9.54 -9.76
N ASN A 179 -4.15 -8.81 -10.12
CA ASN A 179 -3.27 -9.18 -11.22
C ASN A 179 -2.22 -10.24 -10.84
N LEU A 180 -2.29 -10.78 -9.62
CA LEU A 180 -1.42 -11.83 -9.12
C LEU A 180 -1.94 -13.20 -9.56
N VAL A 181 -1.14 -13.91 -10.36
CA VAL A 181 -1.47 -15.26 -10.87
C VAL A 181 -1.48 -16.29 -9.74
N SER A 182 -0.50 -16.21 -8.83
CA SER A 182 -0.37 -17.07 -7.66
C SER A 182 0.32 -16.32 -6.53
N LEU A 183 -0.22 -16.41 -5.32
CA LEU A 183 0.38 -15.85 -4.12
C LEU A 183 1.49 -16.77 -3.61
N GLY A 184 2.67 -16.19 -3.44
CA GLY A 184 3.80 -16.78 -2.73
C GLY A 184 4.33 -15.82 -1.65
N GLY A 185 5.61 -15.94 -1.33
CA GLY A 185 6.29 -15.08 -0.36
C GLY A 185 5.68 -15.15 1.04
N LEU A 186 5.97 -14.13 1.84
CA LEU A 186 5.59 -14.09 3.25
C LEU A 186 4.07 -14.20 3.50
N LEU A 187 3.25 -13.60 2.63
CA LEU A 187 1.80 -13.69 2.78
C LEU A 187 1.30 -15.13 2.57
N LYS A 188 1.89 -15.90 1.64
CA LYS A 188 1.50 -17.30 1.49
C LYS A 188 1.94 -18.15 2.68
N GLU A 189 3.14 -17.90 3.21
CA GLU A 189 3.66 -18.57 4.41
C GLU A 189 2.78 -18.34 5.63
N LEU A 190 2.21 -17.14 5.75
CA LEU A 190 1.28 -16.78 6.82
C LEU A 190 -0.16 -17.30 6.60
N GLY A 191 -0.44 -17.95 5.47
CA GLY A 191 -1.76 -18.56 5.23
C GLY A 191 -2.79 -17.65 4.56
N TYR A 192 -2.38 -16.51 4.00
CA TYR A 192 -3.28 -15.72 3.14
C TYR A 192 -3.54 -16.43 1.81
N ASP A 193 -4.67 -16.11 1.19
CA ASP A 193 -5.05 -16.60 -0.14
C ASP A 193 -4.98 -15.52 -1.22
N ASN A 194 -4.96 -15.93 -2.50
CA ASN A 194 -4.91 -15.01 -3.64
C ASN A 194 -6.01 -13.95 -3.62
N THR A 195 -7.19 -14.28 -3.07
CA THR A 195 -8.34 -13.39 -2.98
C THR A 195 -8.22 -12.37 -1.86
N ASP A 196 -7.35 -12.60 -0.88
CA ASP A 196 -7.09 -11.67 0.21
C ASP A 196 -6.10 -10.58 -0.20
N VAL A 197 -5.44 -10.69 -1.36
CA VAL A 197 -4.36 -9.79 -1.77
C VAL A 197 -4.75 -9.00 -3.01
N TYR A 198 -4.35 -7.74 -3.08
CA TYR A 198 -4.43 -6.93 -4.30
C TYR A 198 -3.11 -6.21 -4.54
N ARG A 199 -2.54 -6.38 -5.72
CA ARG A 199 -1.30 -5.71 -6.12
C ARG A 199 -1.58 -4.61 -7.14
N PHE A 200 -1.10 -3.41 -6.85
CA PHE A 200 -1.14 -2.27 -7.76
C PHE A 200 -0.11 -2.38 -8.89
#